data_AF-A0A2V6FJL0-F1
#
_entry.id   AF-A0A2V6FJL0-F1
#
_cell.length_a   1.000
_cell.length_b   1.000
_cell.length_c   1.000
_cell.angle_alpha   90.00
_cell.angle_beta   90.00
_cell.angle_gamma   90.00
#
_symmetry.space_group_name_H-M   'P 1'
#
loop_
_entity.id
_entity.type
_entity.pdbx_description
1 polymer ?
#
loop_
_entity_poly.entity_id
_entity_poly.type
_entity_poly.pdbx_seq_one_letter_code
_entity_poly.pdbx_strand_id
1 'polypeptide(L)'
;MPMKHVTTILFPLVLLLLAAPDFAQSKTELTADESIPIPKISFDDKGDLKITASATSSPNDFDFLVGKWNMHNRHLNKRLANCEDWTEFESSDENSKILGGAADMDTYSTTQFPGLEGKLFEGLTLRLFDPKTRLWSLYWIASNTGTIDPPVVGSFENGVGHFFGKDTLNGKPIIV
;
A
#
# COMPACT_ATOMS: atom_id res chain seq x y z
N MET A 1 -66.41 -17.08 -15.80
CA MET A 1 -66.43 -15.64 -15.46
C MET A 1 -67.55 -15.42 -14.45
N PRO A 2 -67.30 -14.78 -13.29
CA PRO A 2 -66.75 -13.43 -13.21
C PRO A 2 -65.57 -13.25 -12.23
N MET A 3 -64.86 -12.15 -12.49
CA MET A 3 -63.74 -11.59 -11.74
C MET A 3 -64.11 -11.17 -10.31
N LYS A 4 -63.26 -11.50 -9.34
CA LYS A 4 -63.12 -10.81 -8.04
C LYS A 4 -61.75 -10.13 -8.06
N HIS A 5 -61.71 -8.83 -8.32
CA HIS A 5 -61.66 -7.75 -7.33
C HIS A 5 -60.27 -7.57 -6.67
N VAL A 6 -59.58 -6.55 -7.20
CA VAL A 6 -58.80 -5.51 -6.52
C VAL A 6 -57.69 -5.95 -5.56
N THR A 7 -56.46 -5.94 -6.08
CA THR A 7 -55.25 -5.78 -5.27
C THR A 7 -54.85 -4.31 -5.29
N THR A 8 -55.13 -3.60 -4.20
CA THR A 8 -54.46 -2.33 -3.88
C THR A 8 -53.82 -2.53 -2.51
N ILE A 9 -52.52 -2.84 -2.49
CA ILE A 9 -51.70 -2.67 -1.30
C ILE A 9 -50.79 -1.49 -1.62
N LEU A 10 -51.19 -0.34 -1.10
CA LEU A 10 -50.44 0.90 -1.11
C LEU A 10 -49.32 0.75 -0.06
N PHE A 11 -48.10 0.41 -0.48
CA PHE A 11 -46.93 0.56 0.39
C PHE A 11 -46.45 2.03 0.29
N PRO A 12 -46.40 2.79 1.39
CA PRO A 12 -45.81 4.12 1.35
C PRO A 12 -44.30 3.95 1.20
N LEU A 13 -43.77 4.37 0.05
CA LEU A 13 -42.34 4.44 -0.19
C LEU A 13 -41.74 5.49 0.76
N VAL A 14 -40.82 5.00 1.57
CA VAL A 14 -40.04 5.69 2.59
C VAL A 14 -39.22 6.80 1.94
N LEU A 15 -39.47 8.06 2.31
CA LEU A 15 -38.55 9.15 2.04
C LEU A 15 -37.44 9.12 3.11
N LEU A 16 -36.39 8.36 2.83
CA LEU A 16 -35.17 8.36 3.65
C LEU A 16 -34.31 9.55 3.19
N LEU A 17 -34.40 10.68 3.90
CA LEU A 17 -33.39 11.73 3.78
C LEU A 17 -32.07 11.19 4.35
N LEU A 18 -31.21 10.64 3.48
CA LEU A 18 -29.81 10.46 3.79
C LEU A 18 -29.12 11.83 3.68
N ALA A 19 -29.12 12.58 4.79
CA ALA A 19 -28.06 13.54 5.01
C ALA A 19 -26.81 12.71 5.34
N ALA A 20 -26.03 12.37 4.33
CA ALA A 20 -24.68 11.90 4.58
C ALA A 20 -23.92 13.06 5.27
N PRO A 21 -23.30 12.84 6.44
CA PRO A 21 -22.37 13.82 6.95
C PRO A 21 -21.24 13.93 5.92
N ASP A 22 -21.04 15.14 5.43
CA ASP A 22 -19.91 15.53 4.61
C ASP A 22 -18.67 15.38 5.50
N PHE A 23 -18.11 14.16 5.54
CA PHE A 23 -16.79 13.92 6.11
C PHE A 23 -15.79 14.54 5.13
N ALA A 24 -15.65 15.85 5.19
CA ALA A 24 -14.49 16.53 4.66
C ALA A 24 -13.28 16.06 5.47
N GLN A 25 -12.71 14.92 5.08
CA GLN A 25 -11.45 14.44 5.60
C GLN A 25 -10.41 15.50 5.22
N SER A 26 -9.82 16.13 6.24
CA SER A 26 -8.77 17.14 6.05
C SER A 26 -7.68 16.55 5.16
N LYS A 27 -7.58 17.03 3.92
CA LYS A 27 -6.51 16.69 2.97
C LYS A 27 -5.21 17.39 3.37
N THR A 28 -4.77 17.19 4.61
CA THR A 28 -3.46 17.69 5.03
C THR A 28 -2.43 16.75 4.43
N GLU A 29 -1.58 17.29 3.56
CA GLU A 29 -0.45 16.58 2.98
C GLU A 29 0.45 16.03 4.10
N LEU A 30 0.65 14.71 4.10
CA LEU A 30 1.69 14.10 4.93
C LEU A 30 3.03 14.39 4.27
N THR A 31 3.92 15.05 4.99
CA THR A 31 5.29 15.31 4.58
C THR A 31 6.24 14.37 5.32
N ALA A 32 7.39 14.10 4.72
CA ALA A 32 8.42 13.31 5.38
C ALA A 32 8.91 14.02 6.65
N ASP A 33 9.02 13.29 7.75
CA ASP A 33 9.64 13.82 8.97
C ASP A 33 11.15 13.91 8.77
N GLU A 34 11.64 15.11 8.45
CA GLU A 34 13.06 15.38 8.21
C GLU A 34 13.96 15.15 9.44
N SER A 35 13.36 14.99 10.64
CA SER A 35 14.12 14.66 11.84
C SER A 35 14.55 13.19 11.91
N ILE A 36 13.96 12.31 11.08
CA ILE A 36 14.29 10.89 11.01
C ILE A 36 15.36 10.67 9.94
N PRO A 37 16.62 10.37 10.32
CA PRO A 37 17.68 10.17 9.35
C PRO A 37 17.49 8.85 8.58
N ILE A 38 17.84 8.86 7.30
CA ILE A 38 18.02 7.63 6.53
C ILE A 38 19.31 6.95 7.03
N PRO A 39 19.26 5.71 7.51
CA PRO A 39 20.43 5.03 8.03
C PRO A 39 21.45 4.76 6.93
N LYS A 40 22.73 4.73 7.31
CA LYS A 40 23.82 4.48 6.38
C LYS A 40 23.77 3.03 5.89
N ILE A 41 23.67 2.87 4.57
CA ILE A 41 23.70 1.56 3.91
C ILE A 41 25.15 1.04 3.88
N SER A 42 25.29 -0.28 4.06
CA SER A 42 26.57 -0.98 3.95
C SER A 42 26.45 -2.20 3.04
N PHE A 43 27.57 -2.64 2.48
CA PHE A 43 27.64 -3.78 1.57
C PHE A 43 28.61 -4.83 2.11
N ASP A 44 28.38 -6.10 1.79
CA ASP A 44 29.33 -7.18 2.06
C ASP A 44 30.42 -7.28 0.97
N ASP A 45 31.33 -8.24 1.12
CA ASP A 45 32.45 -8.45 0.19
C ASP A 45 32.01 -8.87 -1.22
N LYS A 46 30.74 -9.27 -1.39
CA LYS A 46 30.13 -9.62 -2.68
C LYS A 46 29.36 -8.45 -3.30
N GLY A 47 29.29 -7.33 -2.59
CA GLY A 47 28.54 -6.15 -3.01
C GLY A 47 27.05 -6.25 -2.71
N ASP A 48 26.60 -7.18 -1.87
CA ASP A 48 25.21 -7.32 -1.43
C ASP A 48 24.88 -6.41 -0.26
N LEU A 49 23.62 -5.96 -0.18
CA LEU A 49 23.17 -5.09 0.90
C LEU A 49 23.30 -5.84 2.23
N LYS A 50 24.07 -5.27 3.16
CA LYS A 50 24.20 -5.79 4.51
C LYS A 50 23.18 -5.10 5.41
N ILE A 51 22.07 -5.80 5.67
CA ILE A 51 20.98 -5.33 6.52
C ILE A 51 21.01 -6.11 7.83
N THR A 52 21.01 -5.39 8.95
CA THR A 52 20.94 -5.97 10.30
C THR A 52 19.64 -5.49 10.94
N ALA A 53 18.79 -6.42 11.36
CA ALA A 53 17.53 -6.07 12.00
C ALA A 53 17.76 -5.43 13.37
N SER A 54 16.85 -4.54 13.77
CA SER A 54 16.78 -4.10 15.16
C SER A 54 16.34 -5.26 16.07
N ALA A 55 16.87 -5.25 17.29
CA ALA A 55 16.46 -6.16 18.36
C ALA A 55 15.02 -5.91 18.86
N THR A 56 14.30 -4.94 18.31
CA THR A 56 12.86 -4.73 18.61
C THR A 56 11.93 -5.18 17.50
N SER A 57 12.41 -5.45 16.28
CA SER A 57 11.52 -5.81 15.16
C SER A 57 10.79 -7.13 15.38
N SER A 58 9.51 -7.18 15.03
CA SER A 58 8.59 -8.25 15.40
C SER A 58 7.65 -8.62 14.25
N PRO A 59 7.01 -9.81 14.30
CA PRO A 59 5.96 -10.19 13.36
C PRO A 59 4.72 -9.27 13.37
N ASN A 60 4.63 -8.40 14.38
CA ASN A 60 3.49 -7.51 14.59
C ASN A 60 3.74 -6.10 14.06
N ASP A 61 4.92 -5.83 13.48
CA ASP A 61 5.31 -4.47 13.10
C ASP A 61 4.36 -3.84 12.07
N PHE A 62 3.70 -4.66 11.24
CA PHE A 62 2.71 -4.22 10.24
C PHE A 62 1.24 -4.40 10.68
N ASP A 63 0.96 -4.73 11.95
CA ASP A 63 -0.42 -4.93 12.42
C ASP A 63 -1.32 -3.72 12.20
N PHE A 64 -0.72 -2.52 12.18
CA PHE A 64 -1.44 -1.27 11.92
C PHE A 64 -2.02 -1.17 10.49
N LEU A 65 -1.56 -1.99 9.54
CA LEU A 65 -2.11 -2.01 8.18
C LEU A 65 -3.33 -2.90 8.04
N VAL A 66 -3.59 -3.84 8.96
CA VAL A 66 -4.66 -4.83 8.80
C VAL A 66 -6.02 -4.15 8.75
N GLY A 67 -6.75 -4.36 7.65
CA GLY A 67 -8.07 -3.75 7.44
C GLY A 67 -8.27 -3.23 6.02
N LYS A 68 -9.24 -2.34 5.87
CA LYS A 68 -9.61 -1.72 4.59
C LYS A 68 -9.34 -0.23 4.65
N TRP A 69 -8.72 0.29 3.60
CA TRP A 69 -8.28 1.68 3.51
C TRP A 69 -8.76 2.33 2.23
N ASN A 70 -9.15 3.59 2.33
CA ASN A 70 -9.19 4.51 1.19
C ASN A 70 -7.97 5.42 1.31
N MET A 71 -7.18 5.50 0.26
CA MET A 71 -5.91 6.21 0.28
C MET A 71 -5.92 7.35 -0.72
N HIS A 72 -5.45 8.51 -0.25
CA HIS A 72 -5.14 9.65 -1.09
C HIS A 72 -3.64 9.63 -1.40
N ASN A 73 -3.30 9.36 -2.66
CA ASN A 73 -1.94 9.11 -3.09
C ASN A 73 -1.35 10.32 -3.83
N ARG A 74 -0.03 10.43 -3.78
CA ARG A 74 0.75 11.36 -4.61
C ARG A 74 1.82 10.58 -5.35
N HIS A 75 1.86 10.73 -6.67
CA HIS A 75 2.83 10.07 -7.53
C HIS A 75 3.73 11.09 -8.21
N LEU A 76 5.03 10.98 -7.96
CA LEU A 76 6.03 11.80 -8.62
C LEU A 76 6.13 11.39 -10.09
N ASN A 77 5.85 12.32 -11.00
CA ASN A 77 5.69 11.99 -12.41
C ASN A 77 6.97 11.46 -13.07
N LYS A 78 8.16 11.83 -12.56
CA LYS A 78 9.45 11.29 -13.02
C LYS A 78 10.44 11.14 -11.86
N ARG A 79 10.94 9.92 -11.65
CA ARG A 79 11.95 9.62 -10.62
C ARG A 79 13.36 9.96 -11.12
N LEU A 80 14.21 10.46 -10.23
CA LEU A 80 15.63 10.80 -10.51
C LEU A 80 15.82 11.74 -11.72
N ALA A 81 14.88 12.66 -11.94
CA ALA A 81 14.89 13.58 -13.07
C ALA A 81 14.73 15.05 -12.66
N ASN A 82 15.02 15.39 -11.38
CA ASN A 82 14.75 16.69 -10.77
C ASN A 82 13.29 17.17 -11.02
N CYS A 83 12.35 16.23 -11.00
CA CYS A 83 10.93 16.51 -11.15
C CYS A 83 10.36 16.87 -9.78
N GLU A 84 9.52 17.90 -9.77
CA GLU A 84 8.76 18.33 -8.59
C GLU A 84 7.25 18.21 -8.84
N ASP A 85 6.84 17.71 -10.02
CA ASP A 85 5.44 17.57 -10.41
C ASP A 85 4.85 16.28 -9.85
N TRP A 86 3.81 16.43 -9.03
CA TRP A 86 3.06 15.34 -8.44
C TRP A 86 1.67 15.22 -9.07
N THR A 87 1.25 13.99 -9.33
CA THR A 87 -0.15 13.68 -9.68
C THR A 87 -0.82 13.03 -8.47
N GLU A 88 -1.97 13.56 -8.08
CA GLU A 88 -2.77 13.02 -6.97
C GLU A 88 -3.89 12.13 -7.48
N PHE A 89 -4.23 11.08 -6.75
CA PHE A 89 -5.33 10.18 -7.08
C PHE A 89 -5.78 9.35 -5.88
N GLU A 90 -7.00 8.81 -5.96
CA GLU A 90 -7.56 7.94 -4.93
C GLU A 90 -7.32 6.45 -5.25
N SER A 91 -7.21 5.63 -4.21
CA SER A 91 -7.16 4.18 -4.31
C SER A 91 -7.81 3.50 -3.11
N SER A 92 -8.01 2.19 -3.21
CA SER A 92 -8.40 1.34 -2.09
C SER A 92 -7.33 0.29 -1.81
N ASP A 93 -7.20 -0.10 -0.55
CA ASP A 93 -6.32 -1.18 -0.11
C ASP A 93 -7.06 -2.09 0.87
N GLU A 94 -6.81 -3.39 0.79
CA GLU A 94 -7.29 -4.37 1.77
C GLU A 94 -6.13 -5.27 2.19
N ASN A 95 -5.72 -5.15 3.45
CA ASN A 95 -4.64 -5.90 4.05
C ASN A 95 -5.17 -6.96 5.02
N SER A 96 -4.56 -8.14 5.00
CA SER A 96 -4.87 -9.23 5.90
C SER A 96 -3.62 -9.99 6.34
N LYS A 97 -3.68 -10.51 7.58
CA LYS A 97 -2.69 -11.49 8.06
C LYS A 97 -2.90 -12.83 7.37
N ILE A 98 -1.80 -13.46 7.00
CA ILE A 98 -1.76 -14.78 6.38
C ILE A 98 -0.82 -15.69 7.16
N LEU A 99 -0.78 -16.98 6.82
CA LEU A 99 0.13 -17.97 7.42
C LEU A 99 0.08 -17.99 8.96
N GLY A 100 -1.11 -17.86 9.54
CA GLY A 100 -1.30 -17.85 10.99
C GLY A 100 -0.72 -16.61 11.69
N GLY A 101 -0.52 -15.50 10.97
CA GLY A 101 0.00 -14.23 11.50
C GLY A 101 1.50 -14.01 11.26
N ALA A 102 2.21 -14.98 10.68
CA ALA A 102 3.64 -14.87 10.38
C ALA A 102 3.97 -13.98 9.16
N ALA A 103 2.95 -13.54 8.43
CA ALA A 103 3.05 -12.71 7.24
C ALA A 103 1.76 -11.90 7.07
N ASP A 104 1.81 -10.87 6.25
CA ASP A 104 0.62 -10.16 5.77
C ASP A 104 0.69 -9.95 4.26
N MET A 105 -0.47 -9.65 3.70
CA MET A 105 -0.64 -9.35 2.29
C MET A 105 -1.73 -8.30 2.11
N ASP A 106 -1.50 -7.36 1.20
CA ASP A 106 -2.55 -6.46 0.72
C ASP A 106 -2.82 -6.60 -0.77
N THR A 107 -4.04 -6.20 -1.14
CA THR A 107 -4.39 -5.89 -2.51
C THR A 107 -4.77 -4.42 -2.63
N TYR A 108 -4.02 -3.72 -3.46
CA TYR A 108 -4.20 -2.33 -3.84
C TYR A 108 -5.01 -2.25 -5.14
N SER A 109 -5.92 -1.28 -5.26
CA SER A 109 -6.72 -1.08 -6.47
C SER A 109 -7.01 0.39 -6.76
N THR A 110 -6.93 0.80 -8.03
CA THR A 110 -7.39 2.11 -8.50
C THR A 110 -7.70 2.10 -10.00
N THR A 111 -8.58 2.99 -10.44
CA THR A 111 -8.76 3.33 -11.87
C THR A 111 -8.12 4.68 -12.21
N GLN A 112 -7.56 5.38 -11.22
CA GLN A 112 -7.03 6.74 -11.37
C GLN A 112 -5.50 6.78 -11.47
N PHE A 113 -4.86 5.61 -11.65
CA PHE A 113 -3.40 5.54 -11.73
C PHE A 113 -2.89 6.36 -12.94
N PRO A 114 -1.89 7.24 -12.76
CA PRO A 114 -1.36 8.08 -13.83
C PRO A 114 -0.85 7.25 -15.01
N GLY A 115 -1.25 7.61 -16.23
CA GLY A 115 -0.80 6.94 -17.46
C GLY A 115 -1.54 5.65 -17.83
N LEU A 116 -2.67 5.34 -17.17
CA LEU A 116 -3.50 4.16 -17.49
C LEU A 116 -4.92 4.52 -17.99
N GLU A 117 -5.23 5.81 -18.18
CA GLU A 117 -6.47 6.31 -18.81
C GLU A 117 -7.78 5.68 -18.27
N GLY A 118 -7.91 5.53 -16.96
CA GLY A 118 -9.12 4.96 -16.35
C GLY A 118 -9.15 3.43 -16.26
N LYS A 119 -8.13 2.74 -16.81
CA LYS A 119 -8.02 1.28 -16.67
C LYS A 119 -7.74 0.90 -15.23
N LEU A 120 -8.33 -0.22 -14.82
CA LEU A 120 -8.07 -0.82 -13.52
C LEU A 120 -6.59 -1.20 -13.41
N PHE A 121 -5.95 -0.68 -12.38
CA PHE A 121 -4.65 -1.10 -11.92
C PHE A 121 -4.80 -1.78 -10.56
N GLU A 122 -4.15 -2.92 -10.41
CA GLU A 122 -4.11 -3.66 -9.16
C GLU A 122 -2.66 -3.93 -8.78
N GLY A 123 -2.41 -3.89 -7.49
CA GLY A 123 -1.13 -4.21 -6.90
C GLY A 123 -1.30 -5.20 -5.76
N LEU A 124 -0.26 -5.96 -5.48
CA LEU A 124 -0.22 -6.85 -4.33
C LEU A 124 1.12 -6.67 -3.63
N THR A 125 1.07 -6.46 -2.31
CA THR A 125 2.25 -6.55 -1.46
C THR A 125 2.21 -7.83 -0.66
N LEU A 126 3.27 -8.64 -0.72
CA LEU A 126 3.49 -9.77 0.18
C LEU A 126 4.59 -9.41 1.18
N ARG A 127 4.29 -9.45 2.48
CA ARG A 127 5.25 -9.17 3.56
C ARG A 127 5.55 -10.42 4.36
N LEU A 128 6.81 -10.81 4.40
CA LEU A 128 7.27 -12.01 5.10
C LEU A 128 8.22 -11.63 6.23
N PHE A 129 7.95 -12.11 7.44
CA PHE A 129 8.86 -11.97 8.58
C PHE A 129 9.66 -13.26 8.78
N ASP A 130 10.98 -13.13 8.84
CA ASP A 130 11.87 -14.23 9.25
C ASP A 130 12.15 -14.13 10.76
N PRO A 131 11.65 -15.05 11.60
CA PRO A 131 11.86 -15.00 13.05
C PRO A 131 13.31 -15.25 13.47
N LYS A 132 14.17 -15.80 12.61
CA LYS A 132 15.59 -16.05 12.92
C LYS A 132 16.42 -14.78 12.75
N THR A 133 16.21 -14.06 11.65
CA THR A 133 16.95 -12.83 11.34
C THR A 133 16.25 -11.58 11.85
N ARG A 134 14.95 -11.68 12.14
CA ARG A 134 14.03 -10.57 12.48
C ARG A 134 13.90 -9.54 11.37
N LEU A 135 14.14 -9.95 10.14
CA LEU A 135 13.97 -9.12 8.96
C LEU A 135 12.60 -9.36 8.35
N TRP A 136 12.03 -8.28 7.85
CA TRP A 136 10.91 -8.26 6.96
C TRP A 136 11.39 -8.18 5.52
N SER A 137 10.76 -8.95 4.62
CA SER A 137 10.91 -8.82 3.16
C SER A 137 9.56 -8.45 2.55
N LEU A 138 9.53 -7.38 1.76
CA LEU A 138 8.32 -6.88 1.10
C LEU A 138 8.48 -7.06 -0.41
N TYR A 139 7.56 -7.81 -1.00
CA TYR A 139 7.52 -8.10 -2.44
C TYR A 139 6.34 -7.38 -3.06
N TRP A 140 6.59 -6.60 -4.10
CA TRP A 140 5.55 -5.94 -4.88
C TRP A 140 5.27 -6.67 -6.19
N ILE A 141 3.98 -6.74 -6.54
CA ILE A 141 3.49 -7.30 -7.80
C ILE A 141 2.50 -6.31 -8.38
N ALA A 142 2.79 -5.79 -9.57
CA ALA A 142 1.88 -4.95 -10.32
C ALA A 142 1.15 -5.76 -11.40
N SER A 143 -0.18 -5.55 -11.54
CA SER A 143 -1.03 -6.29 -12.47
C SER A 143 -0.64 -6.17 -13.94
N ASN A 144 0.19 -5.19 -14.29
CA ASN A 144 0.68 -4.93 -15.64
C ASN A 144 2.09 -5.47 -15.95
N THR A 145 2.76 -6.12 -14.99
CA THR A 145 4.13 -6.63 -15.17
C THR A 145 4.20 -8.16 -15.28
N GLY A 146 3.34 -8.88 -14.55
CA GLY A 146 3.37 -10.35 -14.49
C GLY A 146 4.62 -10.91 -13.79
N THR A 147 5.33 -10.09 -13.02
CA THR A 147 6.55 -10.45 -12.29
C THR A 147 6.46 -10.04 -10.83
N ILE A 148 7.33 -10.64 -10.00
CA ILE A 148 7.57 -10.18 -8.64
C ILE A 148 8.83 -9.32 -8.67
N ASP A 149 8.73 -8.08 -8.20
CA ASP A 149 9.89 -7.19 -8.11
C ASP A 149 10.88 -7.68 -7.04
N PRO A 150 12.18 -7.35 -7.15
CA PRO A 150 13.13 -7.59 -6.07
C PRO A 150 12.61 -7.01 -4.75
N PRO A 151 12.74 -7.72 -3.61
CA PRO A 151 12.19 -7.23 -2.37
C PRO A 151 13.00 -6.05 -1.83
N VAL A 152 12.31 -5.18 -1.09
CA VAL A 152 12.97 -4.38 -0.06
C VAL A 152 12.99 -5.18 1.23
N VAL A 153 14.13 -5.15 1.93
CA VAL A 153 14.38 -5.90 3.16
C VAL A 153 14.73 -4.93 4.27
N GLY A 154 14.20 -5.17 5.47
CA GLY A 154 14.31 -4.20 6.55
C GLY A 154 13.76 -4.69 7.87
N SER A 155 13.65 -3.77 8.82
CA SER A 155 13.12 -4.04 10.14
C SER A 155 12.57 -2.76 10.76
N PHE A 156 11.71 -2.88 11.76
CA PHE A 156 11.26 -1.72 12.54
C PHE A 156 12.11 -1.52 13.79
N GLU A 157 12.34 -0.25 14.10
CA GLU A 157 12.93 0.23 15.33
C GLU A 157 12.18 1.48 15.80
N ASN A 158 11.71 1.48 17.05
CA ASN A 158 11.00 2.62 17.66
C ASN A 158 9.83 3.15 16.81
N GLY A 159 9.08 2.25 16.16
CA GLY A 159 7.94 2.61 15.30
C GLY A 159 8.29 3.08 13.90
N VAL A 160 9.58 3.10 13.54
CA VAL A 160 10.06 3.48 12.20
C VAL A 160 10.58 2.23 11.49
N GLY A 161 10.07 1.98 10.29
CA GLY A 161 10.56 0.91 9.43
C GLY A 161 11.55 1.42 8.41
N HIS A 162 12.77 0.88 8.40
CA HIS A 162 13.76 1.16 7.35
C HIS A 162 13.94 -0.08 6.48
N PHE A 163 13.69 0.09 5.18
CA PHE A 163 13.68 -0.98 4.18
C PHE A 163 14.53 -0.58 2.99
N PHE A 164 15.37 -1.49 2.52
CA PHE A 164 16.27 -1.24 1.41
C PHE A 164 16.28 -2.40 0.41
N GLY A 165 16.36 -2.08 -0.87
CA GLY A 165 16.41 -3.07 -1.95
C GLY A 165 17.30 -2.62 -3.10
N LYS A 166 17.88 -3.59 -3.81
CA LYS A 166 18.51 -3.32 -5.11
C LYS A 166 17.44 -3.36 -6.18
N ASP A 167 17.44 -2.37 -7.06
CA ASP A 167 16.49 -2.29 -8.18
C ASP A 167 17.17 -1.71 -9.43
N THR A 168 16.44 -1.63 -10.54
CA THR A 168 16.89 -1.06 -11.81
C THR A 168 15.88 -0.05 -12.33
N LEU A 169 16.32 1.19 -12.52
CA LEU A 169 15.51 2.25 -13.16
C LEU A 169 16.13 2.62 -14.51
N ASN A 170 15.39 2.44 -15.60
CA ASN A 170 15.84 2.73 -16.96
C ASN A 170 17.20 2.06 -17.30
N GLY A 171 17.37 0.81 -16.88
CA GLY A 171 18.60 0.03 -17.07
C GLY A 171 19.76 0.42 -16.15
N LYS A 172 19.57 1.37 -15.22
CA LYS A 172 20.60 1.76 -14.25
C LYS A 172 20.31 1.12 -12.88
N PRO A 173 21.30 0.45 -12.28
CA PRO A 173 21.17 -0.04 -10.90
C PRO A 173 20.92 1.12 -9.94
N ILE A 174 19.96 0.95 -9.04
CA ILE A 174 19.62 1.88 -7.97
C ILE A 174 19.47 1.12 -6.64
N ILE A 175 19.48 1.87 -5.55
CA ILE A 175 19.01 1.41 -4.24
C ILE A 175 17.70 2.13 -3.95
N VAL A 176 16.67 1.35 -3.60
CA VAL A 176 15.39 1.81 -3.07
C VAL A 176 15.46 1.74 -1.56
#